data_AF-A0A928XN92-F1
#
_entry.id   AF-A0A928XN92-F1
#
_cell.length_a   1.000
_cell.length_b   1.000
_cell.length_c   1.000
_cell.angle_alpha   90.00
_cell.angle_beta   90.00
_cell.angle_gamma   90.00
#
_symmetry.space_group_name_H-M   'P 1'
#
loop_
_entity.id
_entity.type
_entity.pdbx_description
1 polymer ?
#
loop_
_entity_poly.entity_id
_entity_poly.type
_entity_poly.pdbx_seq_one_letter_code
_entity_poly.pdbx_strand_id
1 'polypeptide(L)'
;MHRRSDAAALCAALALFGCGGRDQEAEAPQKKLTAEAEVLAISKVWQALEEEHGTRGPAHKVGVFDLKQRTTLTLAEGHPSGEEKIEIKERFELKSGAVYECRARALSKVRVRFGRKNGEPALEVQRPSLIMARTCQPSDFPEREIQLPGSGSRFLLQDEQLVGFAPPSEKRVFLPKQ
;
A
#
# COMPACT_ATOMS: atom_id res chain seq x y z
N MET A 1 3.17 -41.50 84.90
CA MET A 1 2.54 -40.57 85.87
C MET A 1 1.51 -39.74 85.12
N HIS A 2 0.24 -39.79 85.55
CA HIS A 2 -0.88 -38.85 85.28
C HIS A 2 -1.35 -38.70 83.81
N ARG A 3 -2.64 -38.56 83.47
CA ARG A 3 -3.93 -38.63 84.17
C ARG A 3 -5.00 -38.82 83.07
N ARG A 4 -6.16 -39.32 83.50
CA ARG A 4 -7.39 -39.57 82.75
C ARG A 4 -8.06 -38.28 82.20
N SER A 5 -8.94 -38.52 81.22
CA SER A 5 -10.35 -38.10 81.18
C SER A 5 -10.79 -36.84 80.40
N ASP A 6 -11.68 -37.12 79.44
CA ASP A 6 -13.04 -36.60 79.27
C ASP A 6 -13.39 -35.67 78.09
N ALA A 7 -14.56 -36.02 77.55
CA ALA A 7 -15.62 -35.20 76.95
C ALA A 7 -15.58 -34.82 75.46
N ALA A 8 -16.31 -35.65 74.70
CA ALA A 8 -17.40 -35.31 73.78
C ALA A 8 -17.70 -33.82 73.49
N ALA A 9 -17.90 -33.48 72.21
CA ALA A 9 -19.23 -33.37 71.58
C ALA A 9 -19.19 -32.52 70.29
N LEU A 10 -19.93 -33.02 69.28
CA LEU A 10 -20.63 -32.35 68.18
C LEU A 10 -20.07 -31.03 67.62
N CYS A 11 -19.82 -31.01 66.31
CA CYS A 11 -20.61 -30.14 65.44
C CYS A 11 -20.78 -30.74 64.03
N ALA A 12 -21.97 -30.53 63.52
CA ALA A 12 -22.58 -31.24 62.41
C ALA A 12 -22.07 -30.82 61.03
N ALA A 13 -22.42 -31.67 60.07
CA ALA A 13 -22.28 -31.52 58.63
C ALA A 13 -22.83 -30.20 58.07
N LEU A 14 -22.24 -29.74 56.96
CA LEU A 14 -22.90 -29.68 55.64
C LEU A 14 -22.10 -28.83 54.64
N ALA A 15 -22.25 -29.24 53.38
CA ALA A 15 -22.07 -28.46 52.15
C ALA A 15 -20.62 -28.19 51.69
N LEU A 16 -20.30 -28.17 50.41
CA LEU A 16 -20.92 -28.56 49.14
C LEU A 16 -19.75 -28.47 48.12
N PHE A 17 -19.92 -29.13 46.99
CA PHE A 17 -19.10 -29.03 45.78
C PHE A 17 -18.39 -27.69 45.56
N GLY A 18 -17.11 -27.75 45.19
CA GLY A 18 -16.35 -26.60 44.73
C GLY A 18 -15.06 -27.04 44.02
N CYS A 19 -15.21 -27.67 42.86
CA CYS A 19 -14.11 -27.99 41.95
C CYS A 19 -13.44 -26.66 41.55
N GLY A 20 -12.23 -26.40 42.05
CA GLY A 20 -11.43 -25.23 41.73
C GLY A 20 -10.89 -25.29 40.31
N GLY A 21 -11.77 -25.28 39.32
CA GLY A 21 -11.44 -24.92 37.94
C GLY A 21 -11.36 -23.41 37.89
N ARG A 22 -10.13 -22.86 37.91
CA ARG A 22 -9.91 -21.52 37.38
C ARG A 22 -10.27 -21.62 35.89
N ASP A 23 -11.46 -21.15 35.54
CA ASP A 23 -11.77 -20.76 34.18
C ASP A 23 -10.71 -19.73 33.78
N GLN A 24 -9.73 -20.21 33.03
CA GLN A 24 -8.81 -19.39 32.29
C GLN A 24 -9.69 -18.65 31.31
N GLU A 25 -10.02 -17.40 31.62
CA GLU A 25 -10.82 -16.53 30.76
C GLU A 25 -10.13 -16.51 29.41
N ALA A 26 -10.71 -17.29 28.47
CA ALA A 26 -10.17 -17.45 27.15
C ALA A 26 -10.23 -16.06 26.52
N GLU A 27 -9.07 -15.45 26.35
CA GLU A 27 -8.91 -14.17 25.69
C GLU A 27 -9.71 -14.24 24.38
N ALA A 28 -10.76 -13.42 24.30
CA ALA A 28 -11.68 -13.48 23.17
C ALA A 28 -10.85 -13.39 21.87
N PRO A 29 -11.06 -14.27 20.89
CA PRO A 29 -10.22 -14.30 19.70
C PRO A 29 -10.24 -12.91 19.07
N GLN A 30 -9.10 -12.22 19.10
CA GLN A 30 -8.94 -10.92 18.48
C GLN A 30 -9.32 -11.09 17.01
N LYS A 31 -10.43 -10.45 16.61
CA LYS A 31 -10.91 -10.51 15.24
C LYS A 31 -9.82 -9.93 14.35
N LYS A 32 -9.06 -10.79 13.66
CA LYS A 32 -8.04 -10.34 12.71
C LYS A 32 -8.72 -9.42 11.71
N LEU A 33 -8.18 -8.22 11.57
CA LEU A 33 -8.64 -7.26 10.58
C LEU A 33 -8.57 -7.91 9.18
N THR A 34 -9.43 -7.46 8.27
CA THR A 34 -9.29 -7.82 6.86
C THR A 34 -8.08 -7.09 6.29
N ALA A 35 -7.48 -7.61 5.21
CA ALA A 35 -6.36 -6.93 4.57
C ALA A 35 -6.73 -5.50 4.10
N GLU A 36 -7.97 -5.32 3.65
CA GLU A 36 -8.51 -4.00 3.34
C GLU A 36 -8.52 -3.09 4.57
N ALA A 37 -9.08 -3.55 5.69
CA ALA A 37 -9.14 -2.76 6.91
C ALA A 37 -7.74 -2.39 7.42
N GLU A 38 -6.76 -3.29 7.33
CA GLU A 38 -5.37 -3.00 7.71
C GLU A 38 -4.73 -1.94 6.82
N VAL A 39 -4.87 -2.04 5.49
CA VAL A 39 -4.34 -1.03 4.57
C VAL A 39 -5.03 0.33 4.79
N LEU A 40 -6.37 0.35 4.87
CA LEU A 40 -7.13 1.59 5.01
C LEU A 40 -7.01 2.23 6.39
N ALA A 41 -6.66 1.46 7.42
CA ALA A 41 -6.34 2.00 8.75
C ALA A 41 -5.06 2.85 8.75
N ILE A 42 -4.10 2.53 7.88
CA ILE A 42 -2.88 3.33 7.70
C ILE A 42 -3.19 4.59 6.89
N SER A 43 -3.76 4.44 5.69
CA SER A 43 -4.19 5.58 4.89
C SER A 43 -5.19 5.21 3.80
N LYS A 44 -6.02 6.21 3.44
CA LYS A 44 -6.86 6.18 2.24
C LYS A 44 -6.15 6.78 1.03
N VAL A 45 -5.07 7.53 1.22
CA VAL A 45 -4.35 8.23 0.16
C VAL A 45 -2.88 7.86 0.23
N TRP A 46 -2.39 7.28 -0.86
CA TRP A 46 -1.06 6.71 -0.96
C TRP A 46 -0.29 7.45 -2.05
N GLN A 47 0.98 7.76 -1.83
CA GLN A 47 1.80 8.48 -2.82
C GLN A 47 3.13 7.78 -3.09
N ALA A 48 3.41 7.52 -4.36
CA ALA A 48 4.71 7.06 -4.84
C ALA A 48 5.40 8.15 -5.66
N LEU A 49 6.73 8.17 -5.60
CA LEU A 49 7.56 9.01 -6.44
C LEU A 49 8.62 8.15 -7.14
N GLU A 50 8.68 8.28 -8.45
CA GLU A 50 9.69 7.64 -9.29
C GLU A 50 10.50 8.73 -9.99
N GLU A 51 11.82 8.55 -10.01
CA GLU A 51 12.75 9.42 -10.70
C GLU A 51 13.62 8.55 -11.62
N GLU A 52 13.74 8.98 -12.86
CA GLU A 52 14.58 8.32 -13.86
C GLU A 52 15.47 9.38 -14.52
N HIS A 53 16.75 9.06 -14.65
CA HIS A 53 17.70 9.83 -15.42
C HIS A 53 18.34 8.91 -16.44
N GLY A 54 18.49 9.37 -17.67
CA GLY A 54 19.14 8.55 -18.68
C GLY A 54 19.42 9.26 -19.99
N THR A 55 19.95 8.48 -20.92
CA THR A 55 20.23 8.92 -22.28
C THR A 55 19.40 8.13 -23.27
N ARG A 56 18.97 8.76 -24.37
CA ARG A 56 18.39 8.02 -25.49
C ARG A 56 19.50 7.60 -26.45
N GLY A 57 19.26 6.52 -27.20
CA GLY A 57 20.26 5.92 -28.09
C GLY A 57 20.84 6.87 -29.15
N PRO A 58 21.91 6.45 -29.85
CA PRO A 58 22.65 7.32 -30.77
C PRO A 58 21.80 7.91 -31.90
N ALA A 59 20.77 7.20 -32.36
CA ALA A 59 19.85 7.67 -33.41
C ALA A 59 18.75 8.64 -32.92
N HIS A 60 18.58 8.84 -31.61
CA HIS A 60 17.52 9.68 -31.05
C HIS A 60 17.95 11.16 -30.97
N LYS A 61 17.00 12.10 -31.11
CA LYS A 61 17.28 13.56 -31.02
C LYS A 61 17.55 14.03 -29.60
N VAL A 62 16.81 13.48 -28.63
CA VAL A 62 17.09 13.65 -27.20
C VAL A 62 18.43 13.00 -26.88
N GLY A 63 19.32 13.76 -26.25
CA GLY A 63 20.57 13.25 -25.68
C GLY A 63 20.34 12.71 -24.28
N VAL A 64 19.86 13.58 -23.38
CA VAL A 64 19.62 13.30 -21.97
C VAL A 64 18.16 13.56 -21.62
N PHE A 65 17.62 12.78 -20.67
CA PHE A 65 16.32 13.05 -20.08
C PHE A 65 16.35 12.86 -18.56
N ASP A 66 15.57 13.69 -17.88
CA ASP A 66 15.19 13.55 -16.48
C ASP A 66 13.66 13.38 -16.44
N LEU A 67 13.17 12.37 -15.74
CA LEU A 67 11.75 12.11 -15.55
C LEU A 67 11.45 12.01 -14.07
N LYS A 68 10.40 12.71 -13.63
CA LYS A 68 9.85 12.63 -12.28
C LYS A 68 8.37 12.34 -12.37
N GLN A 69 7.97 11.15 -11.94
CA GLN A 69 6.59 10.71 -11.91
C GLN A 69 6.10 10.64 -10.47
N ARG A 70 5.02 11.34 -10.16
CA ARG A 70 4.27 11.20 -8.92
C ARG A 70 2.98 10.47 -9.21
N THR A 71 2.74 9.40 -8.47
CA THR A 71 1.46 8.68 -8.48
C THR A 71 0.78 8.86 -7.14
N THR A 72 -0.48 9.28 -7.14
CA THR A 72 -1.34 9.31 -5.96
C THR A 72 -2.47 8.30 -6.14
N LEU A 73 -2.60 7.36 -5.23
CA LEU A 73 -3.66 6.35 -5.22
C LEU A 73 -4.63 6.65 -4.06
N THR A 74 -5.88 6.88 -4.39
CA THR A 74 -6.97 7.08 -3.41
C THR A 74 -7.83 5.84 -3.38
N LEU A 75 -7.99 5.28 -2.18
CA LEU A 75 -8.77 4.07 -1.91
C LEU A 75 -10.00 4.41 -1.06
N ALA A 76 -11.06 3.63 -1.22
CA ALA A 76 -12.28 3.77 -0.43
C ALA A 76 -12.74 2.40 0.08
N GLU A 77 -13.23 2.38 1.32
CA GLU A 77 -13.68 1.17 2.00
C GLU A 77 -14.91 0.57 1.33
N GLY A 78 -14.90 -0.76 1.14
CA GLY A 78 -15.99 -1.50 0.52
C GLY A 78 -16.09 -1.32 -0.99
N HIS A 79 -15.14 -0.62 -1.62
CA HIS A 79 -15.17 -0.35 -3.06
C HIS A 79 -14.09 -1.16 -3.81
N PRO A 80 -14.46 -1.92 -4.86
CA PRO A 80 -13.51 -2.66 -5.70
C PRO A 80 -12.74 -1.75 -6.68
N SER A 81 -12.75 -0.44 -6.45
CA SER A 81 -12.10 0.56 -7.30
C SER A 81 -11.54 1.71 -6.49
N GLY A 82 -10.45 2.28 -6.99
CA GLY A 82 -9.86 3.51 -6.48
C GLY A 82 -9.65 4.53 -7.60
N GLU A 83 -9.00 5.63 -7.25
CA GLU A 83 -8.58 6.67 -8.19
C GLU A 83 -7.05 6.78 -8.18
N GLU A 84 -6.43 6.75 -9.35
CA GLU A 84 -5.00 6.96 -9.53
C GLU A 84 -4.80 8.29 -10.28
N LYS A 85 -4.17 9.27 -9.62
CA LYS A 85 -3.69 10.50 -10.22
C LYS A 85 -2.22 10.34 -10.56
N ILE A 86 -1.86 10.62 -11.80
CA ILE A 86 -0.47 10.57 -12.29
C ILE A 86 -0.07 11.98 -12.70
N GLU A 87 1.08 12.43 -12.20
CA GLU A 87 1.71 13.69 -12.57
C GLU A 87 3.15 13.41 -13.04
N ILE A 88 3.46 13.75 -14.29
CA ILE A 88 4.79 13.59 -14.87
C ILE A 88 5.40 14.95 -15.11
N LYS A 89 6.66 15.10 -14.71
CA LYS A 89 7.55 16.20 -15.12
C LYS A 89 8.74 15.59 -15.84
N GLU A 90 9.05 16.12 -17.01
CA GLU A 90 10.18 15.68 -17.81
C GLU A 90 11.05 16.89 -18.14
N ARG A 91 12.36 16.70 -18.12
CA ARG A 91 13.34 17.61 -18.72
C ARG A 91 14.06 16.84 -19.82
N PHE A 92 14.10 17.40 -21.02
CA PHE A 92 14.84 16.82 -22.14
C PHE A 92 15.93 17.77 -22.58
N GLU A 93 17.12 17.25 -22.80
CA GLU A 93 18.22 17.96 -23.44
C GLU A 93 18.51 17.29 -24.78
N LEU A 94 18.28 18.01 -25.86
CA LEU A 94 18.56 17.53 -27.21
C LEU A 94 20.05 17.55 -27.48
N LYS A 95 20.51 16.70 -28.40
CA LYS A 95 21.92 16.71 -28.86
C LYS A 95 22.33 18.03 -29.53
N SER A 96 21.36 18.85 -29.94
CA SER A 96 21.58 20.22 -30.42
C SER A 96 21.84 21.24 -29.30
N GLY A 97 21.71 20.85 -28.02
CA GLY A 97 21.80 21.71 -26.85
C GLY A 97 20.47 22.37 -26.44
N ALA A 98 19.38 22.16 -27.20
CA ALA A 98 18.07 22.69 -26.83
C ALA A 98 17.50 21.95 -25.62
N VAL A 99 16.88 22.68 -24.69
CA VAL A 99 16.30 22.13 -23.46
C VAL A 99 14.79 22.32 -23.47
N TYR A 100 14.07 21.28 -23.06
CA TYR A 100 12.62 21.27 -22.97
C TYR A 100 12.17 20.86 -21.57
N GLU A 101 11.25 21.61 -20.98
CA GLU A 101 10.55 21.22 -19.77
C GLU A 101 9.11 20.85 -20.11
N CYS A 102 8.75 19.60 -19.83
CA CYS A 102 7.46 19.03 -20.18
C CYS A 102 6.70 18.57 -18.94
N ARG A 103 5.38 18.65 -19.01
CA ARG A 103 4.47 18.18 -17.96
C ARG A 103 3.28 17.46 -18.55
N ALA A 104 2.82 16.41 -17.86
CA ALA A 104 1.59 15.71 -18.18
C ALA A 104 0.86 15.34 -16.88
N ARG A 105 -0.47 15.22 -16.97
CA ARG A 105 -1.31 14.78 -15.85
C ARG A 105 -2.46 13.92 -16.35
N ALA A 106 -2.84 12.92 -15.57
CA ALA A 106 -4.04 12.15 -15.78
C ALA A 106 -4.70 11.75 -14.46
N LEU A 107 -6.00 11.49 -14.56
CA LEU A 107 -6.80 10.88 -13.52
C LEU A 107 -7.39 9.59 -14.10
N SER A 108 -7.26 8.49 -13.39
CA SER A 108 -7.71 7.18 -13.85
C SER A 108 -8.47 6.44 -12.77
N LYS A 109 -9.60 5.85 -13.13
CA LYS A 109 -10.28 4.88 -12.28
C LYS A 109 -9.54 3.55 -12.37
N VAL A 110 -9.06 3.06 -11.23
CA VAL A 110 -8.35 1.78 -11.13
C VAL A 110 -9.21 0.72 -10.48
N ARG A 111 -9.03 -0.54 -10.87
CA ARG A 111 -9.62 -1.68 -10.16
C ARG A 111 -8.69 -2.10 -9.03
N VAL A 112 -9.28 -2.38 -7.88
CA VAL A 112 -8.55 -2.67 -6.65
C VAL A 112 -9.00 -4.00 -6.08
N ARG A 113 -8.04 -4.82 -5.63
CA ARG A 113 -8.32 -6.04 -4.88
C ARG A 113 -7.38 -6.13 -3.68
N PHE A 114 -7.96 -6.31 -2.50
CA PHE A 114 -7.21 -6.59 -1.29
C PHE A 114 -7.06 -8.10 -1.10
N GLY A 115 -5.94 -8.52 -0.53
CA GLY A 115 -5.63 -9.92 -0.27
C GLY A 115 -4.50 -10.06 0.74
N ARG A 116 -3.92 -11.25 0.82
CA ARG A 116 -2.73 -11.49 1.64
C ARG A 116 -1.66 -12.23 0.85
N LYS A 117 -0.40 -11.98 1.17
CA LYS A 117 0.75 -12.74 0.67
C LYS A 117 1.61 -13.14 1.86
N ASN A 118 1.77 -14.45 2.08
CA ASN A 118 2.49 -15.00 3.24
C ASN A 118 1.97 -14.46 4.60
N GLY A 119 0.66 -14.21 4.70
CA GLY A 119 0.02 -13.65 5.90
C GLY A 119 -0.09 -12.12 5.92
N GLU A 120 0.78 -11.42 5.20
CA GLU A 120 0.82 -9.95 5.17
C GLU A 120 -0.27 -9.35 4.27
N PRO A 121 -0.88 -8.21 4.63
CA PRO A 121 -1.85 -7.51 3.78
C PRO A 121 -1.24 -7.11 2.44
N ALA A 122 -1.99 -7.32 1.37
CA ALA A 122 -1.56 -7.03 0.01
C ALA A 122 -2.67 -6.34 -0.78
N LEU A 123 -2.24 -5.56 -1.77
CA LEU A 123 -3.09 -4.76 -2.65
C LEU A 123 -2.71 -5.03 -4.10
N GLU A 124 -3.68 -5.41 -4.93
CA GLU A 124 -3.54 -5.40 -6.39
C GLU A 124 -4.26 -4.18 -6.97
N VAL A 125 -3.56 -3.43 -7.82
CA VAL A 125 -4.06 -2.26 -8.55
C VAL A 125 -3.96 -2.55 -10.05
N GLN A 126 -5.09 -2.47 -10.73
CA GLN A 126 -5.17 -2.60 -12.19
C GLN A 126 -5.55 -1.26 -12.81
N ARG A 127 -4.61 -0.68 -13.55
CA ARG A 127 -4.80 0.57 -14.30
C ARG A 127 -5.09 0.26 -15.77
N PRO A 128 -6.12 0.89 -16.38
CA PRO A 128 -6.29 0.84 -17.83
C PRO A 128 -5.15 1.60 -18.55
N SER A 129 -5.03 1.41 -19.87
CA SER A 129 -4.15 2.27 -20.67
C SER A 129 -4.61 3.73 -20.60
N LEU A 130 -3.65 4.66 -20.59
CA LEU A 130 -3.90 6.10 -20.56
C LEU A 130 -3.14 6.79 -21.67
N ILE A 131 -3.75 7.83 -22.23
CA ILE A 131 -3.09 8.78 -23.12
C ILE A 131 -3.18 10.14 -22.42
N MET A 132 -2.04 10.80 -22.27
CA MET A 132 -1.93 12.07 -21.59
C MET A 132 -1.34 13.12 -22.53
N ALA A 133 -1.97 14.28 -22.62
CA ALA A 133 -1.39 15.41 -23.33
C ALA A 133 -0.16 15.92 -22.57
N ARG A 134 0.96 16.04 -23.29
CA ARG A 134 2.21 16.62 -22.81
C ARG A 134 2.23 18.10 -23.19
N THR A 135 2.48 18.96 -22.22
CA THR A 135 2.69 20.40 -22.43
C THR A 135 4.15 20.72 -22.19
N CYS A 136 4.84 21.33 -23.15
CA CYS A 136 6.27 21.60 -23.09
C CYS A 136 6.60 23.09 -23.23
N GLN A 137 7.74 23.49 -22.68
CA GLN A 137 8.39 24.77 -22.91
C GLN A 137 9.86 24.54 -23.31
N PRO A 138 10.29 24.98 -24.50
CA PRO A 138 9.49 25.53 -25.62
C PRO A 138 8.40 24.59 -26.14
N SER A 139 7.38 25.11 -26.84
CA SER A 139 6.17 24.36 -27.22
C SER A 139 6.32 23.50 -28.47
N ASP A 140 7.45 23.57 -29.17
CA ASP A 140 7.72 22.85 -30.43
C ASP A 140 8.29 21.44 -30.22
N PHE A 141 8.26 20.92 -28.99
CA PHE A 141 8.64 19.54 -28.71
C PHE A 141 7.77 18.56 -29.53
N PRO A 142 8.37 17.63 -30.29
CA PRO A 142 7.64 16.85 -31.29
C PRO A 142 6.69 15.82 -30.68
N GLU A 143 7.02 15.27 -29.51
CA GLU A 143 6.23 14.23 -28.86
C GLU A 143 5.19 14.87 -27.92
N ARG A 144 3.95 15.00 -28.40
CA ARG A 144 2.88 15.74 -27.68
C ARG A 144 2.06 14.89 -26.72
N GLU A 145 2.23 13.58 -26.72
CA GLU A 145 1.43 12.67 -25.91
C GLU A 145 2.32 11.65 -25.21
N ILE A 146 1.92 11.28 -24.00
CA ILE A 146 2.50 10.16 -23.26
C ILE A 146 1.47 9.05 -23.25
N GLN A 147 1.88 7.88 -23.76
CA GLN A 147 1.08 6.66 -23.68
C GLN A 147 1.58 5.83 -22.50
N LEU A 148 0.71 5.61 -21.52
CA LEU A 148 0.96 4.66 -20.44
C LEU A 148 0.17 3.40 -20.73
N PRO A 149 0.82 2.25 -20.99
CA PRO A 149 0.10 1.01 -21.18
C PRO A 149 -0.63 0.61 -19.88
N GLY A 150 -1.74 -0.09 -20.04
CA GLY A 150 -2.44 -0.70 -18.91
C GLY A 150 -1.51 -1.63 -18.13
N SER A 151 -1.66 -1.64 -16.82
CA SER A 151 -0.78 -2.38 -15.92
C SER A 151 -1.55 -3.03 -14.79
N GLY A 152 -1.08 -4.18 -14.32
CA GLY A 152 -1.51 -4.81 -13.08
C GLY A 152 -0.34 -4.91 -12.13
N SER A 153 -0.42 -4.21 -11.01
CA SER A 153 0.66 -4.11 -10.02
C SER A 153 0.20 -4.62 -8.67
N ARG A 154 1.07 -5.29 -7.93
CA ARG A 154 0.80 -5.82 -6.60
C ARG A 154 1.78 -5.27 -5.60
N PHE A 155 1.24 -4.90 -4.46
CA PHE A 155 1.93 -4.25 -3.36
C PHE A 155 1.69 -5.05 -2.07
N LEU A 156 2.72 -5.12 -1.24
CA LEU A 156 2.65 -5.69 0.10
C LEU A 156 2.68 -4.53 1.10
N LEU A 157 1.85 -4.58 2.13
CA LEU A 157 1.96 -3.65 3.25
C LEU A 157 3.15 -4.07 4.11
N GLN A 158 4.16 -3.22 4.21
CA GLN A 158 5.36 -3.42 5.03
C GLN A 158 5.74 -2.10 5.69
N ASP A 159 5.88 -2.09 7.02
CA ASP A 159 6.28 -0.90 7.78
C ASP A 159 5.48 0.36 7.40
N GLU A 160 4.14 0.22 7.35
CA GLU A 160 3.18 1.27 6.96
C GLU A 160 3.27 1.76 5.51
N GLN A 161 3.98 1.03 4.63
CA GLN A 161 4.19 1.37 3.23
C GLN A 161 3.65 0.29 2.31
N LEU A 162 3.19 0.65 1.11
CA LEU A 162 2.83 -0.32 0.08
C LEU A 162 4.02 -0.53 -0.86
N VAL A 163 4.72 -1.64 -0.69
CA VAL A 163 5.94 -1.98 -1.45
C VAL A 163 5.59 -2.87 -2.64
N GLY A 164 5.93 -2.42 -3.85
CA GLY A 164 5.72 -3.16 -5.09
C GLY A 164 6.50 -4.48 -5.13
N PHE A 165 5.83 -5.58 -5.51
CA PHE A 165 6.48 -6.88 -5.65
C PHE A 165 6.13 -7.65 -6.92
N ALA A 166 5.07 -7.25 -7.65
CA ALA A 166 4.74 -7.84 -8.93
C ALA A 166 4.13 -6.78 -9.87
N PRO A 167 4.49 -6.77 -11.17
CA PRO A 167 5.57 -7.55 -11.78
C PRO A 167 6.96 -7.22 -11.16
N PRO A 168 8.02 -7.99 -11.43
CA PRO A 168 9.35 -7.71 -10.88
C PRO A 168 9.92 -6.32 -11.24
N SER A 169 9.41 -5.72 -12.31
CA SER A 169 9.69 -4.35 -12.74
C SER A 169 8.94 -3.28 -11.95
N GLU A 170 7.92 -3.65 -11.16
CA GLU A 170 7.23 -2.72 -10.27
C GLU A 170 8.16 -2.38 -9.11
N LYS A 171 8.66 -1.14 -9.10
CA LYS A 171 9.58 -0.62 -8.07
C LYS A 171 8.94 0.43 -7.18
N ARG A 172 7.68 0.82 -7.44
CA ARG A 172 7.01 1.85 -6.64
C ARG A 172 6.87 1.39 -5.20
N VAL A 173 7.17 2.32 -4.30
CA VAL A 173 6.82 2.26 -2.88
C VAL A 173 5.86 3.42 -2.64
N PHE A 174 4.65 3.12 -2.19
CA PHE A 174 3.72 4.16 -1.79
C PHE A 174 3.83 4.42 -0.29
N LEU A 175 4.01 5.69 0.04
CA LEU A 175 3.95 6.20 1.40
C LEU A 175 2.55 6.72 1.71
N PRO A 176 2.07 6.62 2.95
CA PRO A 176 0.80 7.21 3.34
C PRO A 176 0.90 8.74 3.25
N LYS A 177 -0.12 9.34 2.64
CA LYS A 177 -0.29 10.79 2.62
C LYS A 177 -1.23 11.17 3.78
N GLN A 178 -0.72 11.97 4.71
CA GLN A 178 -1.49 12.59 5.78
C GLN A 178 -2.33 13.75 5.25
#